data_AF-A0A2S9G464-F1
#
_entry.id   AF-A0A2S9G464-F1
#
_cell.length_a   1.000
_cell.length_b   1.000
_cell.length_c   1.000
_cell.angle_alpha   90.00
_cell.angle_beta   90.00
_cell.angle_gamma   90.00
#
_symmetry.space_group_name_H-M   'P 1'
#
loop_
_entity.id
_entity.type
_entity.pdbx_description
1 polymer ?
#
loop_
_entity_poly.entity_id
_entity_poly.type
_entity_poly.pdbx_seq_one_letter_code
_entity_poly.pdbx_strand_id
1 'polypeptide(L)'
;LGRALGLSTYKMVFGHRGINVPVMDHATGRVAITAQNHGFALEGEAGQTFDTPFGRAEVSHTCANDGVVEGVRLSDGRAFSVQYH
;
A
#
# COMPACT_ATOMS: atom_id res chain seq x y z
N LEU A 1 5.74 7.70 -3.81
CA LEU A 1 5.19 8.37 -2.61
C LEU A 1 5.75 7.77 -1.31
N GLY A 2 5.55 6.48 -1.01
CA GLY A 2 5.95 5.87 0.27
C GLY A 2 7.38 6.16 0.75
N ARG A 3 8.38 6.13 -0.15
CA ARG A 3 9.77 6.53 0.17
C ARG A 3 9.91 7.97 0.66
N ALA A 4 9.17 8.91 0.06
CA ALA A 4 9.16 10.31 0.50
C ALA A 4 8.47 10.49 1.85
N LEU A 5 7.54 9.58 2.19
CA LEU A 5 6.90 9.51 3.51
C LEU A 5 7.76 8.78 4.56
N GLY A 6 8.97 8.32 4.22
CA GLY A 6 9.91 7.70 5.16
C GLY A 6 9.91 6.17 5.20
N LEU A 7 9.10 5.49 4.39
CA LEU A 7 9.07 4.03 4.33
C LEU A 7 10.20 3.46 3.46
N SER A 8 10.72 2.30 3.85
CA SER A 8 11.65 1.51 3.05
C SER A 8 10.92 0.69 1.98
N THR A 9 11.69 0.20 1.00
CA THR A 9 11.19 -0.71 -0.04
C THR A 9 12.04 -1.96 -0.06
N TYR A 10 11.43 -3.11 -0.33
CA TYR A 10 12.13 -4.38 -0.48
C TYR A 10 11.77 -5.06 -1.80
N LYS A 11 12.66 -5.96 -2.25
CA LYS A 11 12.44 -6.81 -3.43
C LYS A 11 11.60 -8.02 -3.02
N MET A 12 10.48 -8.25 -3.69
CA MET A 12 9.65 -9.44 -3.48
C MET A 12 10.27 -10.66 -4.17
N VAL A 13 10.06 -11.86 -3.61
CA VAL A 13 10.56 -13.12 -4.17
C VAL A 13 9.94 -13.40 -5.54
N PHE A 14 8.61 -13.32 -5.65
CA PHE A 14 7.87 -13.59 -6.90
C PHE A 14 7.10 -12.38 -7.45
N GLY A 15 6.76 -11.41 -6.57
CA GLY A 15 6.02 -10.19 -6.90
C GLY A 15 4.58 -10.43 -7.39
N HIS A 16 3.80 -9.36 -7.57
CA HIS A 16 2.43 -9.45 -8.08
C HIS A 16 2.35 -9.17 -9.58
N ARG A 17 1.89 -10.17 -10.35
CA ARG A 17 1.73 -10.16 -11.82
C ARG A 17 0.43 -10.86 -12.19
N GLY A 18 -0.66 -10.12 -12.30
CA GLY A 18 -1.96 -10.71 -12.58
C GLY A 18 -3.09 -9.70 -12.56
N ILE A 19 -4.29 -10.15 -12.93
CA ILE A 19 -5.51 -9.34 -12.99
C ILE A 19 -6.52 -9.71 -11.88
N ASN A 20 -6.10 -10.52 -10.91
CA ASN A 20 -6.96 -11.12 -9.90
C ASN A 20 -6.43 -10.92 -8.46
N VAL A 21 -5.61 -9.89 -8.21
CA VAL A 21 -5.01 -9.67 -6.89
C VAL A 21 -6.00 -8.93 -5.98
N PRO A 22 -6.45 -9.54 -4.86
CA PRO A 22 -7.40 -8.92 -3.96
C PRO A 22 -6.71 -7.92 -3.04
N VAL A 23 -7.18 -6.67 -3.07
CA VAL A 23 -6.64 -5.58 -2.23
C VAL A 23 -7.74 -5.06 -1.31
N MET A 24 -7.45 -4.98 -0.01
CA MET A 24 -8.34 -4.45 1.01
C MET A 24 -8.06 -2.96 1.22
N ASP A 25 -9.10 -2.13 1.20
CA ASP A 25 -9.09 -0.76 1.72
C ASP A 25 -9.42 -0.78 3.22
N HIS A 26 -8.47 -0.41 4.07
CA HIS A 26 -8.63 -0.47 5.52
C HIS A 26 -9.58 0.60 6.07
N ALA A 27 -9.87 1.67 5.33
CA ALA A 27 -10.81 2.70 5.76
C ALA A 27 -12.26 2.22 5.64
N THR A 28 -12.56 1.40 4.63
CA THR A 28 -13.92 0.98 4.29
C THR A 28 -14.18 -0.51 4.51
N GLY A 29 -13.12 -1.31 4.67
CA GLY A 29 -13.18 -2.77 4.71
C GLY A 29 -13.53 -3.41 3.36
N ARG A 30 -13.60 -2.63 2.28
CA ARG A 30 -13.93 -3.14 0.94
C ARG A 30 -12.72 -3.84 0.32
N VAL A 31 -12.99 -4.86 -0.47
CA VAL A 31 -11.99 -5.56 -1.26
C VAL A 31 -12.23 -5.27 -2.74
N ALA A 32 -11.17 -4.87 -3.45
CA ALA A 32 -11.16 -4.74 -4.90
C ALA A 32 -10.31 -5.86 -5.51
N ILE A 33 -10.71 -6.37 -6.67
CA ILE A 33 -9.87 -7.22 -7.51
C ILE A 33 -9.09 -6.30 -8.46
N THR A 34 -7.76 -6.38 -8.43
CA THR A 34 -6.88 -5.39 -9.07
C THR A 34 -5.93 -6.01 -10.09
N ALA A 35 -5.51 -5.19 -11.06
CA ALA A 35 -4.44 -5.53 -11.98
C ALA A 35 -3.09 -5.06 -11.43
N GLN A 36 -2.11 -5.96 -11.40
CA GLN A 36 -0.81 -5.69 -10.79
C GLN A 36 0.34 -6.24 -11.64
N ASN A 37 1.45 -5.49 -11.65
CA ASN A 37 2.70 -5.88 -12.29
C ASN A 37 3.90 -5.21 -11.61
N HIS A 38 4.17 -5.57 -10.35
CA HIS A 38 5.31 -5.04 -9.60
C HIS A 38 6.11 -6.17 -8.92
N GLY A 39 7.36 -5.86 -8.56
CA GLY A 39 8.24 -6.80 -7.87
C GLY A 39 9.01 -6.17 -6.71
N PHE A 40 8.64 -4.97 -6.31
CA PHE A 40 9.10 -4.28 -5.10
C PHE A 40 7.86 -3.82 -4.35
N ALA A 41 7.94 -3.75 -3.03
CA ALA A 41 6.86 -3.29 -2.17
C ALA A 41 7.40 -2.36 -1.08
N LEU A 42 6.49 -1.61 -0.44
CA LEU A 42 6.81 -0.84 0.75
C LEU A 42 6.82 -1.75 1.99
N GLU A 43 7.71 -1.47 2.93
CA GLU A 43 7.62 -2.03 4.28
C GLU A 43 6.47 -1.38 5.04
N GLY A 44 5.71 -2.18 5.77
CA GLY A 44 4.62 -1.73 6.62
C GLY A 44 3.56 -2.80 6.82
N GLU A 45 2.64 -2.54 7.74
CA GLU A 45 1.53 -3.44 8.09
C GLU A 45 0.17 -2.76 7.88
N ALA A 46 -0.88 -3.57 7.77
CA ALA A 46 -2.26 -3.11 7.57
C ALA A 46 -2.66 -2.04 8.60
N GLY A 47 -3.09 -0.87 8.13
CA GLY A 47 -3.55 0.23 8.99
C GLY A 47 -2.46 0.90 9.84
N GLN A 48 -1.18 0.54 9.66
CA GLN A 48 -0.08 1.16 10.38
C GLN A 48 -0.07 2.67 10.12
N THR A 49 -0.11 3.47 11.20
CA THR A 49 0.04 4.93 11.13
C THR A 49 1.44 5.36 11.53
N PHE A 50 1.97 6.42 10.91
CA PHE A 50 3.31 6.93 11.18
C PHE A 50 3.41 8.42 10.87
N ASP A 51 4.33 9.11 11.54
CA ASP A 51 4.58 10.55 11.34
C ASP A 51 5.57 10.79 10.20
N THR A 52 5.31 11.84 9.42
CA THR A 52 6.16 12.24 8.30
C THR A 52 6.37 13.76 8.32
N PRO A 53 7.37 14.30 7.60
CA PRO A 53 7.52 15.75 7.44
C PRO A 53 6.31 16.47 6.81
N PHE A 54 5.38 15.72 6.21
CA PHE A 54 4.19 16.23 5.54
C PHE A 54 2.90 16.03 6.34
N GLY A 55 3.00 15.49 7.56
CA GLY A 55 1.86 15.14 8.42
C GLY A 55 1.77 13.64 8.69
N ARG A 56 0.73 13.24 9.43
CA ARG A 56 0.46 11.83 9.74
C ARG A 56 0.06 11.08 8.47
N ALA A 57 0.64 9.91 8.29
CA ALA A 57 0.37 9.00 7.19
C ALA A 57 -0.09 7.64 7.70
N GLU A 58 -0.66 6.84 6.80
CA GLU A 58 -1.06 5.47 7.08
C GLU A 58 -0.91 4.55 5.86
N VAL A 59 -0.69 3.27 6.14
CA VAL A 59 -0.90 2.17 5.19
C VAL A 59 -2.39 2.00 4.98
N SER A 60 -2.87 2.41 3.80
CA SER A 60 -4.31 2.46 3.49
C SER A 60 -4.82 1.18 2.84
N HIS A 61 -3.95 0.46 2.12
CA HIS A 61 -4.32 -0.76 1.43
C HIS A 61 -3.26 -1.85 1.60
N THR A 62 -3.71 -3.09 1.74
CA THR A 62 -2.86 -4.28 1.65
C THR A 62 -3.48 -5.38 0.79
N CYS A 63 -2.63 -6.23 0.21
CA CYS A 63 -3.05 -7.43 -0.47
C CYS A 63 -3.64 -8.43 0.54
N ALA A 64 -4.85 -8.92 0.30
CA ALA A 64 -5.52 -9.85 1.21
C ALA A 64 -4.89 -11.26 1.21
N ASN A 65 -4.08 -11.59 0.20
CA ASN A 65 -3.43 -12.90 0.11
C ASN A 65 -2.17 -13.00 0.99
N ASP A 66 -1.39 -11.93 1.08
CA ASP A 66 -0.05 -11.98 1.71
C ASP A 66 0.31 -10.74 2.56
N GLY A 67 -0.61 -9.78 2.70
CA GLY A 67 -0.44 -8.60 3.55
C GLY A 67 0.49 -7.54 3.00
N VAL A 68 1.00 -7.70 1.77
CA VAL A 68 1.88 -6.72 1.12
C VAL A 68 1.19 -5.35 1.02
N VAL A 69 1.94 -4.27 1.26
CA VAL A 69 1.42 -2.89 1.17
C VAL A 69 1.08 -2.54 -0.28
N GLU A 70 -0.18 -2.20 -0.50
CA GLU A 70 -0.75 -1.84 -1.81
C GLU A 70 -1.18 -0.37 -1.89
N GLY A 71 -1.06 0.38 -0.80
CA GLY A 71 -1.39 1.80 -0.79
C GLY A 71 -1.03 2.51 0.51
N VAL A 72 -0.73 3.80 0.39
CA VAL A 72 -0.45 4.71 1.51
C VAL A 72 -1.13 6.05 1.28
N ARG A 73 -1.49 6.76 2.34
CA ARG A 73 -2.04 8.12 2.27
C ARG A 73 -1.67 8.99 3.46
N LEU A 74 -1.69 10.30 3.27
CA LEU A 74 -1.74 11.26 4.38
C LEU A 74 -3.15 11.27 4.97
N SER A 75 -3.25 11.32 6.30
CA SER A 75 -4.55 11.31 7.01
C SER A 75 -5.40 12.55 6.70
N ASP A 76 -4.78 13.65 6.27
CA ASP A 76 -5.47 14.88 5.85
C ASP A 76 -5.96 14.86 4.39
N GLY A 77 -5.73 13.77 3.65
CA GLY A 77 -6.19 13.57 2.28
C GLY A 77 -5.41 14.31 1.20
N ARG A 78 -4.31 15.03 1.55
CA ARG A 78 -3.55 15.82 0.56
C ARG A 78 -2.69 14.99 -0.39
N ALA A 79 -2.36 13.76 -0.03
CA ALA A 79 -1.61 12.85 -0.88
C ALA A 79 -2.00 11.39 -0.61
N PHE A 80 -2.12 10.61 -1.68
CA PHE A 80 -2.27 9.16 -1.61
C PHE A 80 -1.61 8.50 -2.84
N SER A 81 -1.32 7.21 -2.73
CA SER A 81 -0.91 6.39 -3.85
C SER A 81 -1.37 4.96 -3.64
N VAL A 82 -1.69 4.27 -4.74
CA VAL A 82 -1.88 2.83 -4.80
C VAL A 82 -0.75 2.18 -5.60
N GLN A 83 -0.49 0.91 -5.36
CA GLN A 83 0.55 0.13 -6.03
C GLN A 83 0.03 -0.60 -7.28
N TYR A 84 -1.29 -0.81 -7.35
CA TYR A 84 -1.99 -1.46 -8.45
C TYR A 84 -2.49 -0.48 -9.52
N HIS A 85 -3.05 -1.04 -10.61
CA HIS A 85 -3.60 -0.33 -11.77
C HIS A 85 -5.11 -0.57 -11.91
#